data_AF-A0A379W065-F1
#
_entry.id   AF-A0A379W065-F1
#
_cell.length_a   1.000
_cell.length_b   1.000
_cell.length_c   1.000
_cell.angle_alpha   90.00
_cell.angle_beta   90.00
_cell.angle_gamma   90.00
#
_symmetry.space_group_name_H-M   'P 1'
#
loop_
_entity.id
_entity.type
_entity.pdbx_description
1 polymer ?
#
loop_
_entity_poly.entity_id
_entity_poly.type
_entity_poly.pdbx_seq_one_letter_code
_entity_poly.pdbx_strand_id
1 'polypeptide(L)' 'MFGVGAFNRPWQQPGEALELAKRKADVAFEFFHKLNVPFYCFHDVDVSPEGASLKEYKTTSRRWWMCWRRNRSRAA' A
#
# COMPACT_ATOMS: atom_id res chain seq x y z
N MET A 1 -15.53 7.54 20.57
CA MET A 1 -14.86 8.30 19.49
C MET A 1 -15.96 9.01 18.70
N PHE A 2 -15.90 10.34 18.50
CA PHE A 2 -17.03 11.15 17.99
C PHE A 2 -16.75 11.85 16.64
N GLY A 3 -15.69 11.46 15.93
CA GLY A 3 -15.31 12.06 14.65
C GLY A 3 -15.11 11.01 13.55
N VAL A 4 -15.25 11.43 12.30
CA VAL A 4 -14.98 10.62 11.10
C VAL A 4 -13.64 11.03 10.47
N GLY A 5 -13.08 10.17 9.61
CA GLY A 5 -11.82 10.45 8.91
C GLY A 5 -11.90 11.75 8.09
N ALA A 6 -10.96 12.67 8.31
CA ALA A 6 -10.93 13.98 7.67
C ALA A 6 -9.97 14.07 6.46
N PHE A 7 -9.15 13.05 6.23
CA PHE A 7 -8.17 13.08 5.13
C PHE A 7 -8.82 12.86 3.77
N ASN A 8 -8.61 13.81 2.86
CA ASN A 8 -8.95 13.64 1.46
C ASN A 8 -7.79 12.99 0.70
N ARG A 9 -7.78 11.65 0.60
CA ARG A 9 -6.76 10.88 -0.12
C ARG A 9 -7.37 10.21 -1.36
N PRO A 10 -6.98 10.61 -2.60
CA PRO A 10 -7.52 10.02 -3.83
C PRO A 10 -7.27 8.51 -3.99
N TRP A 11 -6.29 7.95 -3.28
CA TRP A 11 -5.99 6.52 -3.28
C TRP A 11 -6.75 5.73 -2.21
N GLN A 12 -7.50 6.39 -1.31
CA GLN A 12 -8.36 5.76 -0.29
C GLN A 12 -9.83 5.87 -0.70
N GLN A 13 -10.16 5.33 -1.87
CA GLN A 13 -11.53 5.27 -2.40
C GLN A 13 -12.09 3.85 -2.28
N PRO A 14 -13.42 3.65 -2.33
CA PRO A 14 -14.01 2.32 -2.37
C PRO A 14 -13.49 1.49 -3.57
N GLY A 15 -13.32 0.18 -3.38
CA GLY A 15 -12.85 -0.72 -4.43
C GLY A 15 -12.22 -1.99 -3.87
N GLU A 16 -11.66 -2.81 -4.76
CA GLU A 16 -10.99 -4.06 -4.40
C GLU A 16 -9.73 -3.81 -3.56
N ALA A 17 -9.67 -4.42 -2.38
CA ALA A 17 -8.67 -4.11 -1.37
C ALA A 17 -7.23 -4.30 -1.85
N LEU A 18 -6.95 -5.36 -2.61
CA LEU A 18 -5.61 -5.62 -3.15
C LEU A 18 -5.20 -4.61 -4.23
N GLU A 19 -6.14 -4.12 -5.04
CA GLU A 19 -5.85 -3.11 -6.05
C GLU A 19 -5.61 -1.74 -5.40
N LEU A 20 -6.37 -1.39 -4.38
CA LEU A 20 -6.13 -0.20 -3.57
C LEU A 20 -4.77 -0.24 -2.87
N ALA A 21 -4.38 -1.40 -2.34
CA ALA A 21 -3.07 -1.60 -1.73
C ALA A 21 -1.90 -1.40 -2.72
N LYS A 22 -2.05 -1.88 -3.96
CA LYS A 22 -1.08 -1.63 -5.04
C LYS A 22 -1.03 -0.15 -5.42
N ARG A 23 -2.20 0.48 -5.58
CA ARG A 23 -2.30 1.92 -5.87
C ARG A 23 -1.66 2.78 -4.79
N LYS A 24 -1.84 2.42 -3.52
CA LYS A 24 -1.16 3.06 -2.38
C LYS A 24 0.36 2.93 -2.50
N ALA A 25 0.88 1.77 -2.94
CA ALA A 25 2.30 1.60 -3.19
C ALA A 25 2.81 2.50 -4.33
N ASP A 26 2.07 2.62 -5.43
CA ASP A 26 2.44 3.52 -6.54
C ASP A 26 2.57 4.98 -6.06
N VAL A 27 1.56 5.47 -5.33
CA VAL A 27 1.56 6.82 -4.76
C VAL A 27 2.66 6.99 -3.71
N ALA A 28 2.94 5.97 -2.91
CA ALA A 28 3.99 6.02 -1.90
C ALA A 28 5.37 6.24 -2.53
N PHE A 29 5.70 5.53 -3.62
CA PHE A 29 6.97 5.76 -4.32
C PHE A 29 7.07 7.15 -4.96
N GLU A 30 5.97 7.67 -5.52
CA GLU A 30 5.94 9.06 -6.01
C GLU A 30 6.20 10.05 -4.87
N PHE A 31 5.57 9.83 -3.72
CA PHE A 31 5.76 10.65 -2.52
C PHE A 31 7.20 10.58 -2.00
N PHE A 32 7.80 9.38 -1.96
CA PHE A 32 9.18 9.20 -1.52
C PHE A 32 10.18 9.91 -2.43
N HIS A 33 9.96 9.81 -3.75
CA HIS A 33 10.80 10.47 -4.74
C HIS A 33 10.75 11.99 -4.59
N LYS A 34 9.55 12.56 -4.47
CA LYS A 34 9.36 14.02 -4.30
C LYS A 34 9.99 14.57 -3.03
N LEU A 35 10.00 13.79 -1.95
CA LEU A 35 10.60 14.18 -0.68
C LEU A 35 12.07 13.79 -0.53
N ASN A 36 12.64 13.09 -1.51
CA ASN A 36 14.00 12.56 -1.48
C ASN A 36 14.30 11.72 -0.23
N VAL A 37 13.39 10.80 0.13
CA VAL A 37 13.55 9.93 1.30
C VAL A 37 14.06 8.53 0.91
N PRO A 38 15.17 8.04 1.49
CA PRO A 38 15.76 6.75 1.10
C PRO A 38 15.18 5.54 1.85
N PHE A 39 14.42 5.76 2.92
CA PHE A 39 13.90 4.69 3.79
C PHE A 39 12.41 4.85 4.06
N TYR A 40 11.73 3.71 4.19
CA TYR A 40 10.32 3.60 4.56
C TYR A 40 10.11 2.33 5.39
N CYS A 41 9.31 2.42 6.45
CA CYS A 41 8.90 1.31 7.29
C CYS A 41 7.39 1.16 7.24
N PHE A 42 6.90 -0.07 7.38
CA PHE A 42 5.47 -0.37 7.38
C PHE A 42 5.18 -1.61 8.22
N HIS A 43 3.97 -1.68 8.78
CA HIS A 43 3.39 -2.93 9.24
C HIS A 43 2.79 -3.66 8.05
N ASP A 44 2.70 -4.96 8.17
CA ASP A 44 2.16 -5.84 7.14
C ASP A 44 0.70 -5.50 6.75
N VAL A 45 -0.15 -5.18 7.74
CA VAL A 45 -1.53 -4.70 7.53
C VAL A 45 -1.63 -3.28 6.97
N ASP A 46 -0.57 -2.47 7.03
CA ASP A 46 -0.58 -1.14 6.40
C ASP A 46 -0.56 -1.22 4.88
N VAL A 47 -0.08 -2.35 4.35
CA VAL A 47 0.27 -2.50 2.94
C VAL A 47 -0.45 -3.64 2.23
N SER A 48 -0.98 -4.63 2.95
CA SER A 48 -1.69 -5.75 2.35
C SER A 48 -2.98 -6.03 3.09
N PRO A 49 -4.08 -6.36 2.38
CA PRO A 49 -5.32 -6.76 3.02
C PRO A 49 -5.19 -8.10 3.76
N GLU A 50 -5.87 -8.20 4.89
CA GLU A 50 -5.88 -9.37 5.79
C GLU A 50 -6.45 -10.63 5.11
N GLY A 51 -7.50 -10.49 4.30
CA GLY A 51 -8.22 -11.64 3.72
C GLY A 51 -9.04 -12.42 4.76
N ALA A 52 -9.67 -13.52 4.34
CA ALA A 52 -10.54 -14.33 5.20
C ALA A 52 -9.82 -15.50 5.90
N SER A 53 -8.53 -15.71 5.61
CA SER A 53 -7.73 -16.77 6.23
C SER A 53 -6.24 -16.44 6.21
N LEU A 54 -5.46 -17.07 7.08
CA LEU A 54 -4.00 -16.92 7.09
C LEU A 54 -3.35 -17.33 5.75
N LYS A 55 -3.96 -18.27 5.02
CA LYS A 55 -3.47 -18.67 3.69
C LYS A 55 -3.71 -17.57 2.66
N GLU A 56 -4.88 -16.95 2.70
CA GLU A 56 -5.21 -15.82 1.84
C GLU A 56 -4.33 -14.62 2.16
N TYR A 57 -4.16 -14.30 3.44
CA TYR A 57 -3.25 -13.26 3.91
C TYR A 57 -1.84 -13.39 3.35
N LYS A 58 -1.25 -14.59 3.47
CA LYS A 58 0.09 -14.86 2.91
C LYS A 58 0.12 -14.68 1.38
N THR A 59 -0.98 -14.96 0.71
CA THR A 59 -1.09 -14.85 -0.74
C THR A 59 -1.23 -13.40 -1.19
N THR A 60 -2.09 -12.61 -0.53
CA THR A 60 -2.26 -11.17 -0.80
C THR A 60 -0.98 -10.41 -0.50
N SER A 61 -0.33 -10.68 0.63
CA SER A 61 0.94 -10.04 1.01
C SER A 61 2.06 -10.33 0.02
N ARG A 62 2.16 -11.57 -0.49
CA ARG A 62 3.11 -11.91 -1.57
C ARG A 62 2.80 -11.17 -2.87
N ARG A 63 1.52 -11.05 -3.25
CA ARG A 63 1.11 -10.32 -4.46
C ARG A 63 1.43 -8.83 -4.35
N TRP A 64 1.18 -8.22 -3.19
CA TRP A 64 1.57 -6.84 -2.95
C TRP A 64 3.08 -6.66 -2.98
N TRP A 65 3.86 -7.57 -2.37
CA TRP A 65 5.32 -7.54 -2.40
C TRP A 65 5.90 -7.55 -3.82
N MET A 66 5.31 -8.31 -4.74
CA MET A 66 5.71 -8.29 -6.15
C MET A 66 5.49 -6.91 -6.80
N CYS A 67 4.40 -6.22 -6.43
CA CYS A 67 4.14 -4.85 -6.88
C CYS A 67 5.16 -3.87 -6.30
N TRP A 68 5.43 -3.94 -4.99
CA TRP A 68 6.41 -3.10 -4.33
C TRP A 68 7.80 -3.19 -4.97
N ARG A 69 8.28 -4.42 -5.23
CA ARG A 69 9.56 -4.64 -5.91
C ARG A 69 9.62 -4.00 -7.28
N ARG A 70 8.54 -4.08 -8.05
CA ARG A 70 8.44 -3.45 -9.38
C ARG A 70 8.58 -1.93 -9.30
N ASN A 71 7.92 -1.30 -8.33
CA ASN A 71 7.99 0.14 -8.16
C ASN A 71 9.38 0.61 -7.72
N ARG A 72 10.04 -0.15 -6.83
CA ARG A 72 11.44 0.13 -6.45
C ARG A 72 12.38 0.15 -7.67
N SER A 73 12.20 -0.76 -8.62
CA SER A 73 12.99 -0.77 -9.86
C SER A 73 12.69 0.39 -10.81
N ARG A 74 11.53 1.06 -10.70
CA ARG A 74 11.16 2.22 -11.53
C ARG A 74 11.55 3.56 -10.88
N ALA A 75 11.79 3.55 -9.57
CA ALA A 75 12.15 4.74 -8.80
C ALA A 75 13.67 4.91 -8.61
N ALA A 76 14.47 3.96 -9.11
CA ALA A 76 15.92 4.03 -9.23
C ALA A 76 16.29 4.53 -10.63
#